data_AF-A0A4U8W192-F1
#
_entry.id   AF-A0A4U8W192-F1
#
_cell.length_a   1.000
_cell.length_b   1.000
_cell.length_c   1.000
_cell.angle_alpha   90.00
_cell.angle_beta   90.00
_cell.angle_gamma   90.00
#
_symmetry.space_group_name_H-M   'P 1'
#
loop_
_entity.id
_entity.type
_entity.pdbx_description
1 polymer ?
#
loop_
_entity_poly.entity_id
_entity_poly.type
_entity_poly.pdbx_seq_one_letter_code
_entity_poly.pdbx_strand_id
1 'polypeptide(L)' 'MSKTLIDIPDDLMEQARQVAGGATKTETVRTALRLLVRQRQQNDAIAWIAESAPFLSAAELAEEAERSQDQ' A
#
# COMPACT_ATOMS: atom_id res chain seq x y z
N MET A 1 -26.85 -2.49 3.17
CA MET A 1 -25.82 -1.72 3.91
C MET A 1 -26.28 -1.63 5.35
N SER A 2 -25.61 -2.30 6.28
CA SER A 2 -25.83 -2.08 7.71
C SER A 2 -25.22 -0.74 8.11
N LYS A 3 -25.93 0.01 8.96
CA LYS A 3 -25.37 1.22 9.58
C LYS A 3 -24.69 0.80 10.88
N THR A 4 -23.43 1.19 11.04
CA THR A 4 -22.69 1.00 12.28
C THR A 4 -22.46 2.37 12.88
N LEU A 5 -22.86 2.56 14.14
CA LEU A 5 -22.55 3.77 14.90
C LEU A 5 -21.17 3.57 15.55
N ILE A 6 -20.25 4.48 15.29
CA ILE A 6 -18.91 4.49 15.87
C ILE A 6 -18.58 5.92 16.27
N ASP A 7 -17.95 6.07 17.42
CA ASP A 7 -17.39 7.34 17.85
C ASP A 7 -16.00 7.50 17.25
N ILE A 8 -15.79 8.63 16.57
CA ILE A 8 -14.51 8.99 15.96
C ILE A 8 -14.14 10.38 16.49
N PRO A 9 -12.94 10.54 17.09
CA PRO A 9 -12.42 11.85 17.44
C PRO A 9 -12.41 12.81 16.25
N ASP A 10 -12.78 14.08 16.47
CA ASP A 10 -12.92 15.05 15.38
C ASP A 10 -11.58 15.39 14.71
N ASP A 11 -10.47 15.34 15.46
CA ASP A 11 -9.11 15.52 14.95
C ASP A 11 -8.71 14.40 13.98
N LEU A 12 -9.06 13.15 14.29
CA LEU A 12 -8.85 12.01 13.40
C LEU A 12 -9.74 12.10 12.16
N MET A 13 -10.99 12.55 12.30
CA MET A 13 -11.85 12.79 11.15
C MET A 13 -11.32 13.90 10.23
N GLU A 14 -10.74 14.94 10.80
CA GLU A 14 -10.16 16.03 10.02
C GLU A 14 -8.90 15.56 9.26
N GLN A 15 -8.02 14.81 9.91
CA GLN A 15 -6.87 14.18 9.25
C GLN A 15 -7.31 13.24 8.12
N ALA A 16 -8.29 12.39 8.38
CA ALA A 16 -8.85 11.51 7.36
C ALA A 16 -9.44 12.31 6.19
N ARG A 17 -10.08 13.46 6.46
CA ARG A 17 -10.63 14.34 5.42
C ARG A 17 -9.53 14.96 4.55
N GLN A 18 -8.44 15.40 5.16
CA GLN A 18 -7.30 15.96 4.44
C GLN A 18 -6.65 14.95 3.49
N VAL A 19 -6.54 13.69 3.92
CA VAL A 19 -5.94 12.62 3.11
C VAL A 19 -6.92 12.08 2.06
N ALA A 20 -8.19 11.87 2.42
CA ALA A 20 -9.18 11.23 1.57
C ALA A 20 -9.92 12.19 0.63
N GLY A 21 -9.93 13.51 0.92
CA GLY A 21 -10.54 14.55 0.08
C GLY A 21 -12.08 14.54 0.01
N GLY A 22 -12.76 13.86 0.95
CA GLY A 22 -14.22 13.70 0.93
C GLY A 22 -14.99 14.98 1.31
N ALA A 23 -16.14 15.21 0.67
CA ALA A 23 -17.01 16.35 0.97
C ALA A 23 -17.84 16.14 2.25
N THR A 24 -18.05 14.90 2.67
CA THR A 24 -18.89 14.54 3.83
C THR A 24 -18.18 13.54 4.76
N LYS A 25 -18.53 13.54 6.06
CA LYS A 25 -17.95 12.60 7.05
C LYS A 25 -18.08 11.13 6.59
N THR A 26 -19.26 10.76 6.06
CA THR A 26 -19.52 9.40 5.55
C THR A 26 -18.65 9.03 4.36
N GLU A 27 -18.45 9.97 3.43
CA GLU A 27 -17.59 9.76 2.27
C GLU A 27 -16.13 9.64 2.69
N THR A 28 -15.66 10.51 3.58
CA THR A 28 -14.32 10.46 4.16
C THR A 28 -14.04 9.11 4.80
N VAL A 29 -14.94 8.62 5.68
CA VAL A 29 -14.78 7.30 6.32
C VAL A 29 -14.77 6.18 5.28
N ARG A 30 -15.66 6.22 4.28
CA ARG A 30 -15.73 5.18 3.24
C ARG A 30 -14.45 5.16 2.40
N THR A 31 -13.93 6.32 2.03
CA THR A 31 -12.71 6.44 1.24
C THR A 31 -11.49 6.02 2.05
N ALA A 32 -11.39 6.45 3.32
CA ALA A 32 -10.32 6.05 4.22
C ALA A 32 -10.27 4.51 4.41
N LEU A 33 -11.42 3.86 4.62
CA LEU A 33 -11.48 2.40 4.74
C LEU A 33 -11.04 1.69 3.45
N ARG A 34 -11.43 2.20 2.28
CA ARG A 34 -10.97 1.64 0.99
C ARG A 34 -9.46 1.79 0.80
N LEU A 35 -8.90 2.94 1.15
CA LEU A 35 -7.47 3.20 1.06
C LEU A 35 -6.69 2.26 1.98
N LEU A 36 -7.17 2.05 3.21
CA LEU A 36 -6.56 1.12 4.15
C LEU A 36 -6.51 -0.31 3.60
N VAL A 37 -7.64 -0.83 3.09
CA VAL A 37 -7.70 -2.18 2.51
C VAL A 37 -6.74 -2.28 1.30
N ARG A 38 -6.75 -1.28 0.43
CA ARG A 38 -5.89 -1.25 -0.75
C ARG A 38 -4.40 -1.17 -0.38
N GLN A 39 -4.04 -0.41 0.66
CA GLN A 39 -2.67 -0.32 1.13
C GLN A 39 -2.22 -1.64 1.76
N ARG A 40 -3.09 -2.31 2.51
CA ARG A 40 -2.78 -3.63 3.06
C ARG A 40 -2.50 -4.65 1.95
N GLN A 41 -3.35 -4.70 0.94
CA GLN A 41 -3.16 -5.60 -0.22
C GLN A 41 -1.86 -5.32 -0.98
N GLN A 42 -1.48 -4.05 -1.14
CA GLN A 42 -0.20 -3.68 -1.77
C GLN A 42 0.98 -4.12 -0.93
N ASN A 43 0.95 -3.91 0.39
CA ASN A 43 2.03 -4.33 1.27
C ASN A 43 2.18 -5.85 1.28
N ASP A 44 1.07 -6.59 1.31
CA ASP A 44 1.08 -8.05 1.24
C ASP A 44 1.63 -8.55 -0.11
N ALA A 45 1.32 -7.86 -1.22
CA ALA A 45 1.90 -8.15 -2.52
C ALA A 45 3.41 -7.85 -2.60
N ILE A 46 3.85 -6.74 -2.01
CA ILE A 46 5.29 -6.39 -1.93
C ILE A 46 6.03 -7.43 -1.09
N ALA A 47 5.49 -7.82 0.06
CA ALA A 47 6.07 -8.87 0.90
C ALA A 47 6.18 -10.19 0.14
N TRP A 48 5.12 -10.59 -0.56
CA TRP A 48 5.14 -11.78 -1.41
C TRP A 48 6.20 -11.72 -2.51
N ILE A 49 6.36 -10.59 -3.20
CA ILE A 49 7.40 -10.41 -4.22
C ILE A 49 8.80 -10.51 -3.59
N ALA A 50 9.02 -9.85 -2.46
CA ALA A 50 10.30 -9.87 -1.75
C ALA A 50 10.68 -11.27 -1.26
N GLU A 51 9.70 -12.07 -0.84
CA GLU A 51 9.90 -13.47 -0.47
C GLU A 51 10.07 -14.39 -1.68
N SER A 52 9.49 -14.04 -2.84
CA SER A 52 9.40 -14.95 -3.99
C SER A 52 10.57 -14.88 -4.98
N ALA A 53 11.44 -13.86 -4.95
CA ALA A 53 12.66 -13.88 -5.78
C ALA A 53 13.70 -12.81 -5.42
N PRO A 54 14.99 -13.15 -5.34
CA PRO A 54 15.97 -12.46 -6.16
C PRO A 54 15.77 -12.94 -7.62
N PHE A 55 15.49 -12.00 -8.54
CA PHE A 55 15.26 -12.28 -9.98
C PHE A 55 16.44 -13.01 -10.66
N LEU A 56 17.61 -12.92 -10.04
CA LEU A 56 18.84 -13.63 -10.37
C LEU A 56 19.38 -14.22 -9.07
N SER A 57 19.77 -15.48 -9.07
CA SER A 57 20.63 -16.01 -8.02
C SER A 57 21.93 -15.17 -7.92
N ALA A 58 22.61 -15.20 -6.77
CA ALA A 58 23.86 -14.46 -6.60
C ALA A 58 24.91 -14.79 -7.68
N ALA A 59 24.86 -16.00 -8.24
CA ALA A 59 25.68 -16.42 -9.37
C ALA A 59 25.27 -15.74 -10.69
N GLU A 60 23.97 -15.66 -10.98
CA GLU A 60 23.46 -15.00 -12.20
C GLU A 60 23.66 -13.47 -12.17
N LEU A 61 23.68 -12.85 -10.99
CA LEU A 61 24.07 -11.43 -10.82
C LEU A 61 25.54 -11.19 -11.16
N ALA A 62 26.43 -12.10 -10.78
CA ALA A 62 27.85 -12.00 -11.07
C ALA A 62 28.11 -12.14 -12.59
N GLU A 63 27.45 -13.10 -13.24
CA GLU A 63 27.56 -13.30 -14.69
C GLU A 63 26.99 -12.12 -15.51
N GLU A 64 25.91 -11.47 -15.05
CA GLU A 64 25.39 -10.28 -15.72
C GLU A 64 26.31 -9.07 -15.55
N ALA A 65 26.92 -8.91 -14.36
CA ALA A 65 27.87 -7.83 -14.09
C ALA A 65 29.12 -7.93 -14.98
N GLU A 66 29.60 -9.15 -15.23
CA GLU A 66 30.71 -9.42 -16.15
C GLU A 66 30.32 -9.11 -17.61
N ARG A 67 29.14 -9.55 -18.07
CA ARG A 67 28.63 -9.25 -19.42
C ARG A 67 28.42 -7.76 -19.70
N SER A 68 28.17 -6.98 -18.65
CA SER A 68 27.98 -5.53 -18.72
C SER A 68 29.29 -4.73 -18.78
N GLN A 69 30.43 -5.34 -18.42
CA GLN A 69 31.74 -4.69 -18.46
C GLN A 69 32.47 -4.86 -19.81
N ASP A 70 32.06 -5.85 -20.61
CA ASP A 70 32.68 -6.18 -21.91
C ASP A 70 31.97 -5.50 -23.12
N GLN A 71 30.96 -4.65 -22.88
CA GLN A 71 30.28 -3.80 -23.88
C GLN A 71 30.69 -2.33 -23.74
#